data_AF-A0A3D5FPV9-F1
#
_entry.id   AF-A0A3D5FPV9-F1
#
_cell.length_a   1.000
_cell.length_b   1.000
_cell.length_c   1.000
_cell.angle_alpha   90.00
_cell.angle_beta   90.00
_cell.angle_gamma   90.00
#
_symmetry.space_group_name_H-M   'P 1'
#
loop_
_entity.id
_entity.type
_entity.pdbx_description
1 polymer ?
#
loop_
_entity_poly.entity_id
_entity_poly.type
_entity_poly.pdbx_seq_one_letter_code
_entity_poly.pdbx_strand_id
1 'polypeptide(L)' 'HTRKVMRGGCWVTRSRLIRTQYRNFMTPDRRDVLTGFRTCAR' A
#
# COMPACT_ATOMS: atom_id res chain seq x y z
N HIS A 1 0.13 -7.97 -16.77
CA HIS A 1 -0.57 -7.54 -15.54
C HIS A 1 0.13 -6.33 -14.91
N THR A 2 -0.55 -5.19 -14.80
CA THR A 2 0.00 -3.98 -14.17
C THR A 2 -0.15 -4.06 -12.66
N ARG A 3 0.93 -3.83 -11.90
CA ARG A 3 0.90 -3.71 -10.43
C ARG A 3 0.90 -2.24 -10.01
N LYS A 4 0.09 -1.90 -9.01
CA LYS A 4 0.05 -0.57 -8.39
C LYS A 4 0.83 -0.58 -7.08
N VAL A 5 1.37 0.59 -6.74
CA VAL A 5 2.22 0.77 -5.56
C VAL A 5 1.38 1.27 -4.41
N MET A 6 1.49 0.61 -3.26
CA MET A 6 0.88 1.03 -2.00
C MET A 6 1.98 1.45 -1.02
N ARG A 7 1.68 2.44 -0.17
CA ARG A 7 2.64 3.12 0.73
C ARG A 7 2.05 3.27 2.12
N GLY A 8 2.90 3.34 3.13
CA GLY A 8 2.53 3.60 4.53
C GLY A 8 2.14 2.37 5.34
N GLY A 9 1.90 1.22 4.70
CA GLY A 9 1.44 0.02 5.40
C GLY A 9 0.01 0.13 5.91
N CYS A 10 -0.39 -0.86 6.69
CA CYS A 10 -1.69 -0.92 7.36
C CYS A 10 -1.53 -1.52 8.76
N TRP A 11 -2.61 -1.58 9.54
CA TRP A 11 -2.61 -2.05 10.92
C TRP A 11 -1.92 -3.41 11.14
N VAL A 12 -2.07 -4.34 10.19
CA VAL A 12 -1.44 -5.68 10.27
C VAL A 12 0.05 -5.68 9.92
N THR A 13 0.59 -4.57 9.39
CA THR A 13 2.00 -4.50 9.01
C THR A 13 2.86 -4.21 10.24
N ARG A 14 3.85 -5.07 10.51
CA ARG A 14 4.76 -4.87 11.64
C ARG A 14 5.56 -3.57 11.51
N SER A 15 5.71 -2.85 12.62
CA SER A 15 6.42 -1.56 12.69
C SER A 15 7.84 -1.61 12.09
N ARG A 16 8.61 -2.66 12.37
CA ARG A 16 9.98 -2.85 11.84
C ARG A 16 10.06 -2.98 10.31
N LEU A 17 8.96 -3.34 9.63
CA LEU A 17 8.93 -3.43 8.17
C LEU A 17 8.61 -2.09 7.51
N ILE A 18 7.94 -1.19 8.22
CA ILE A 18 7.53 0.11 7.70
C ILE A 18 8.68 1.09 7.77
N ARG A 19 9.08 1.57 6.59
CA ARG A 19 10.06 2.64 6.37
C ARG A 19 9.51 3.58 5.31
N THR A 20 9.98 4.83 5.28
CA THR A 20 9.56 5.82 4.26
C THR A 20 9.74 5.29 2.84
N GLN A 21 10.72 4.40 2.61
CA GLN A 21 10.99 3.80 1.30
C GLN A 21 10.24 2.50 1.02
N TYR A 22 9.45 1.96 1.95
CA TYR A 22 8.75 0.67 1.80
C TYR A 22 7.60 0.73 0.79
N ARG A 23 7.63 -0.15 -0.22
CA ARG A 23 6.66 -0.20 -1.34
C ARG A 23 6.03 -1.58 -1.42
N ASN A 24 4.71 -1.65 -1.36
CA ASN A 24 3.96 -2.85 -1.68
C ASN A 24 3.48 -2.81 -3.12
N PHE A 25 3.48 -3.96 -3.80
CA PHE A 25 3.07 -4.07 -5.19
C PHE A 25 1.97 -5.12 -5.32
N MET A 26 0.79 -4.69 -5.79
CA MET A 26 -0.35 -5.58 -5.94
C MET A 26 -1.11 -5.27 -7.24
N THR A 27 -1.83 -6.25 -7.76
CA THR A 27 -2.77 -6.03 -8.86
C THR A 27 -3.90 -5.10 -8.39
N PRO A 28 -4.38 -4.18 -9.25
CA PRO A 28 -5.42 -3.20 -8.86
C PRO A 28 -6.77 -3.86 -8.55
N ASP A 29 -7.00 -5.08 -9.04
CA ASP A 29 -8.27 -5.80 -8.88
C ASP A 29 -8.41 -6.53 -7.52
N ARG A 30 -7.29 -6.75 -6.79
CA ARG A 30 -7.33 -7.42 -5.48
C ARG A 30 -8.01 -6.54 -4.43
N ARG A 31 -8.98 -7.12 -3.71
CA ARG A 31 -9.75 -6.48 -2.62
C ARG A 31 -9.57 -7.11 -1.25
N ASP A 32 -8.74 -8.14 -1.17
CA ASP A 32 -8.45 -8.92 0.04
C ASP A 32 -7.26 -8.38 0.86
N VAL A 33 -6.59 -7.33 0.38
CA VAL A 33 -5.52 -6.64 1.13
C VAL A 33 -6.08 -5.41 1.82
N LEU A 34 -5.67 -5.21 3.07
CA LEU A 34 -5.95 -4.00 3.84
C LEU A 34 -5.22 -2.80 3.23
N THR A 35 -5.90 -2.12 2.30
CA THR A 35 -5.44 -0.94 1.59
C THR A 35 -6.49 0.17 1.64
N GLY A 36 -6.06 1.41 1.41
CA GLY A 36 -6.93 2.58 1.41
C GLY A 36 -6.44 3.63 0.42
N PHE A 37 -7.18 4.74 0.32
CA PHE A 37 -6.89 5.83 -0.60
C PHE A 37 -6.60 7.12 0.16
N ARG A 38 -5.57 7.86 -0.27
CA ARG A 38 -5.30 9.24 0.15
C ARG A 38 -5.39 10.12 -1.09
N THR A 39 -6.31 11.07 -1.09
CA THR A 39 -6.41 12.10 -2.13
C THR A 39 -5.23 13.05 -2.03
N CYS A 40 -4.67 13.48 -3.16
CA CYS A 40 -3.84 14.67 -3.25
C CYS A 40 -4.65 15.80 -3.87
N ALA A 41 -4.58 16.99 -3.29
CA ALA A 41 -4.97 18.20 -3.99
C ALA A 41 -3.92 18.50 -5.07
N ARG A 42 -4.34 19.16 -6.14
CA ARG A 42 -3.44 19.59 -7.22
C ARG A 42 -2.61 20.79 -6.79
#